data_AF-A0A351FHI5-F1
#
_entry.id   AF-A0A351FHI5-F1
#
_cell.length_a   1.000
_cell.length_b   1.000
_cell.length_c   1.000
_cell.angle_alpha   90.00
_cell.angle_beta   90.00
_cell.angle_gamma   90.00
#
_symmetry.space_group_name_H-M   'P 1'
#
loop_
_entity.id
_entity.type
_entity.pdbx_description
1 polymer ?
#
loop_
_entity_poly.entity_id
_entity_poly.type
_entity_poly.pdbx_seq_one_letter_code
_entity_poly.pdbx_strand_id
1 'polypeptide(L)'
;ESDIGGGPFKSDLEVEQVSCGLEYFIIPVRTLEAVRHSSLDTARWKKMLSNSWAKFVYVVCMEAEGEGVDVHVRMYAPDSGVPEDPATGSAAAALGGYLSAADGASEASLSWTVEQGIEMGRPSILHVEADRRHGATSAIRVGGSAVRVSRGTMEVPS
;
A
#
# COMPACT_ATOMS: atom_id res chain seq x y z
N GLU A 1 -13.61 2.66 14.84
CA GLU A 1 -14.61 2.18 13.88
C GLU A 1 -15.14 3.28 12.97
N SER A 2 -15.27 4.54 13.44
CA SER A 2 -15.71 5.68 12.60
C SER A 2 -14.79 6.01 11.42
N ASP A 3 -13.51 5.66 11.52
CA ASP A 3 -12.47 6.19 10.61
C ASP A 3 -12.13 5.21 9.47
N ILE A 4 -12.72 4.01 9.43
CA ILE A 4 -12.46 3.00 8.40
C ILE A 4 -13.34 3.28 7.16
N GLY A 5 -12.76 3.06 5.98
CA GLY A 5 -13.40 3.24 4.67
C GLY A 5 -13.14 4.60 4.03
N GLY A 6 -13.99 5.01 3.09
CA GLY A 6 -13.86 6.25 2.32
C GLY A 6 -13.15 6.09 0.96
N GLY A 7 -13.09 7.18 0.19
CA GLY A 7 -12.54 7.21 -1.16
C GLY A 7 -13.56 7.68 -2.23
N PRO A 8 -13.11 8.02 -3.44
CA PRO A 8 -13.99 8.58 -4.50
C PRO A 8 -14.82 7.53 -5.24
N PHE A 9 -14.96 6.32 -4.70
CA PHE A 9 -15.59 5.18 -5.36
C PHE A 9 -17.11 5.14 -5.11
N LYS A 10 -17.85 4.37 -5.94
CA LYS A 10 -19.32 4.25 -5.84
C LYS A 10 -19.80 3.62 -4.53
N SER A 11 -18.95 2.82 -3.90
CA SER A 11 -19.14 2.26 -2.56
C SER A 11 -17.90 2.54 -1.73
N ASP A 12 -18.06 2.60 -0.41
CA ASP A 12 -16.94 2.73 0.52
C ASP A 12 -15.96 1.57 0.32
N LEU A 13 -14.67 1.87 0.42
CA LEU A 13 -13.60 0.88 0.44
C LEU A 13 -13.68 0.06 1.74
N GLU A 14 -13.58 -1.27 1.64
CA GLU A 14 -13.62 -2.18 2.78
C GLU A 14 -12.25 -2.79 3.10
N VAL A 15 -12.06 -3.26 4.33
CA VAL A 15 -10.84 -3.98 4.71
C VAL A 15 -10.79 -5.32 3.98
N GLU A 16 -9.70 -5.56 3.25
CA GLU A 16 -9.56 -6.78 2.44
C GLU A 16 -8.15 -7.38 2.56
N GLN A 17 -8.07 -8.71 2.46
CA GLN A 17 -6.81 -9.41 2.27
C GLN A 17 -6.56 -9.57 0.77
N VAL A 18 -5.44 -9.04 0.28
CA VAL A 18 -5.09 -9.01 -1.14
C VAL A 18 -3.65 -9.44 -1.34
N SER A 19 -3.33 -9.87 -2.56
CA SER A 19 -1.97 -10.23 -2.93
C SER A 19 -1.67 -9.91 -4.39
N CYS A 20 -0.45 -9.46 -4.62
CA CYS A 20 0.21 -9.46 -5.92
C CYS A 20 1.61 -10.09 -5.78
N GLY A 21 1.70 -11.16 -4.99
CA GLY A 21 2.93 -11.88 -4.67
C GLY A 21 3.18 -12.03 -3.17
N LEU A 22 2.95 -10.97 -2.39
CA LEU A 22 2.93 -10.99 -0.92
C LEU A 22 1.55 -10.59 -0.40
N GLU A 23 1.22 -11.06 0.80
CA GLU A 23 -0.13 -11.03 1.36
C GLU A 23 -0.33 -9.84 2.33
N TYR A 24 -1.20 -8.91 1.95
CA TYR A 24 -1.47 -7.67 2.68
C TYR A 24 -2.92 -7.59 3.13
N PHE A 25 -3.14 -7.04 4.32
CA PHE A 25 -4.37 -6.36 4.69
C PHE A 25 -4.33 -4.94 4.16
N ILE A 26 -5.21 -4.60 3.23
CA ILE A 26 -5.50 -3.20 2.91
C ILE A 26 -6.54 -2.71 3.90
N ILE A 27 -6.21 -1.65 4.64
CA ILE A 27 -7.09 -1.00 5.61
C ILE A 27 -7.34 0.43 5.15
N PRO A 28 -8.42 0.68 4.40
CA PRO A 28 -8.78 2.02 3.99
C PRO A 28 -9.24 2.84 5.21
N VAL A 29 -8.79 4.09 5.31
CA VAL A 29 -9.20 5.05 6.33
C VAL A 29 -9.59 6.39 5.69
N ARG A 30 -10.49 7.10 6.36
CA ARG A 30 -11.18 8.26 5.80
C ARG A 30 -10.34 9.53 5.74
N THR A 31 -9.32 9.66 6.58
CA THR A 31 -8.59 10.92 6.73
C THR A 31 -7.08 10.71 6.84
N LEU A 32 -6.32 11.72 6.42
CA LEU A 32 -4.87 11.79 6.63
C LEU A 32 -4.51 11.73 8.12
N GLU A 33 -5.31 12.35 8.99
CA GLU A 33 -5.10 12.29 10.44
C GLU A 33 -5.13 10.85 10.97
N ALA A 34 -6.05 10.02 10.49
CA ALA A 34 -6.14 8.62 10.87
C ALA A 34 -4.89 7.83 10.44
N VAL A 35 -4.32 8.10 9.26
CA VAL A 35 -3.07 7.45 8.82
C VAL A 35 -1.88 7.92 9.67
N ARG A 36 -1.73 9.23 9.86
CA ARG A 36 -0.63 9.83 10.63
C ARG A 36 -0.59 9.32 12.07
N HIS A 37 -1.75 9.18 12.71
CA HIS A 37 -1.85 8.67 14.07
C HIS A 37 -1.94 7.14 14.18
N SER A 38 -1.98 6.43 13.04
CA SER A 38 -2.00 4.97 13.06
C SER A 38 -0.74 4.40 13.70
N SER A 39 -0.91 3.31 14.44
CA SER A 39 0.18 2.55 15.02
C SER A 39 -0.28 1.11 15.20
N LEU A 40 0.67 0.17 15.13
CA LEU A 40 0.37 -1.24 15.25
C LEU A 40 0.63 -1.74 16.67
N ASP A 41 -0.43 -2.09 17.40
CA ASP A 41 -0.32 -2.89 18.63
C ASP A 41 0.01 -4.34 18.26
N THR A 42 1.29 -4.70 18.33
CA THR A 42 1.80 -6.00 17.89
C THR A 42 1.21 -7.18 18.68
N ALA A 43 0.81 -6.98 19.94
CA ALA A 43 0.20 -8.05 20.75
C ALA A 43 -1.24 -8.31 20.30
N ARG A 44 -2.04 -7.25 20.11
CA ARG A 44 -3.40 -7.37 19.56
C ARG A 44 -3.39 -7.88 18.14
N TRP A 45 -2.47 -7.37 17.33
CA TRP A 45 -2.21 -7.79 15.96
C TRP A 45 -2.02 -9.30 15.83
N LYS A 46 -1.03 -9.86 16.53
CA LYS A 46 -0.72 -11.31 16.48
C LYS A 46 -1.92 -12.16 16.86
N LYS A 47 -2.70 -11.70 17.84
CA LYS A 47 -3.92 -12.40 18.27
C LYS A 47 -5.03 -12.30 17.23
N MET A 48 -5.31 -11.11 16.71
CA MET A 48 -6.41 -10.85 15.78
C MET A 48 -6.18 -11.56 14.44
N LEU A 49 -4.93 -11.61 14.01
CA LEU A 49 -4.55 -12.17 12.73
C LEU A 49 -4.07 -13.61 12.78
N SER A 50 -4.19 -14.32 13.90
CA SER A 50 -3.65 -15.69 13.97
C SER A 50 -4.15 -16.60 12.84
N ASN A 51 -5.41 -16.41 12.42
CA ASN A 51 -6.09 -17.23 11.42
C ASN A 51 -6.18 -16.57 10.02
N SER A 52 -5.62 -15.37 9.83
CA SER A 52 -5.58 -14.72 8.52
C SER A 52 -4.47 -15.29 7.64
N TRP A 53 -4.61 -15.20 6.32
CA TRP A 53 -3.56 -15.60 5.39
C TRP A 53 -2.61 -14.44 5.08
N ALA A 54 -3.06 -13.18 5.20
CA ALA A 54 -2.18 -12.01 5.17
C ALA A 54 -1.60 -11.68 6.56
N LYS A 55 -0.37 -11.16 6.58
CA LYS A 55 0.36 -10.74 7.81
C LYS A 55 1.09 -9.40 7.66
N PHE A 56 0.87 -8.68 6.57
CA PHE A 56 1.36 -7.31 6.41
C PHE A 56 0.16 -6.36 6.40
N VAL A 57 0.31 -5.18 6.99
CA VAL A 57 -0.74 -4.15 6.98
C VAL A 57 -0.33 -3.04 6.06
N TYR A 58 -1.27 -2.59 5.25
CA TYR A 58 -1.17 -1.36 4.50
C TYR A 58 -2.36 -0.47 4.86
N VAL A 59 -2.11 0.57 5.65
CA VAL A 59 -3.13 1.57 5.98
C VAL A 59 -3.14 2.59 4.84
N VAL A 60 -4.32 2.87 4.30
CA VAL A 60 -4.48 3.60 3.04
C VAL A 60 -5.49 4.73 3.21
N CYS A 61 -5.14 5.95 2.83
CA CYS A 61 -6.08 7.04 2.66
C CYS A 61 -6.06 7.51 1.21
N MET A 62 -7.25 7.72 0.63
CA MET A 62 -7.41 8.25 -0.73
C MET A 62 -7.27 9.78 -0.81
N GLU A 63 -6.71 10.38 0.24
CA GLU A 63 -6.24 11.76 0.29
C GLU A 63 -4.72 11.73 0.52
N ALA A 64 -4.03 12.78 0.10
CA ALA A 64 -2.58 12.92 0.22
C ALA A 64 -2.17 14.33 0.62
N GLU A 65 -0.96 14.47 1.16
CA GLU A 65 -0.33 15.75 1.49
C GLU A 65 0.28 16.43 0.26
N GLY A 66 0.88 15.63 -0.63
CA GLY A 66 1.54 16.13 -1.83
C GLY A 66 0.57 16.62 -2.90
N GLU A 67 0.90 17.75 -3.53
CA GLU A 67 0.17 18.23 -4.70
C GLU A 67 0.29 17.22 -5.86
N GLY A 68 -0.85 16.80 -6.42
CA GLY A 68 -0.89 15.79 -7.49
C GLY A 68 -0.61 14.36 -7.02
N VAL A 69 -0.65 14.09 -5.72
CA VAL A 69 -0.61 12.74 -5.14
C VAL A 69 -2.04 12.28 -4.83
N ASP A 70 -2.32 11.01 -5.10
CA ASP A 70 -3.67 10.45 -5.01
C ASP A 70 -3.89 9.69 -3.69
N VAL A 71 -2.84 9.10 -3.12
CA VAL A 71 -2.96 8.16 -2.00
C VAL A 71 -1.82 8.34 -1.01
N HIS A 72 -2.15 8.40 0.28
CA HIS A 72 -1.20 8.38 1.38
C HIS A 72 -1.26 7.05 2.14
N VAL A 73 -0.10 6.45 2.43
CA VAL A 73 -0.04 5.10 2.98
C VAL A 73 1.06 4.87 4.02
N ARG A 74 0.83 3.89 4.89
CA ARG A 74 1.83 3.34 5.82
C ARG A 74 1.82 1.81 5.80
N MET A 75 3.00 1.19 5.84
CA MET A 75 3.16 -0.26 5.76
C MET A 75 3.80 -0.83 7.03
N TYR A 76 3.12 -1.76 7.69
CA TYR A 76 3.62 -2.45 8.88
C TYR A 76 3.83 -3.95 8.62
N ALA A 77 5.00 -4.47 9.00
CA ALA A 77 5.37 -5.87 8.81
C ALA A 77 6.20 -6.43 9.98
N PRO A 78 5.70 -6.34 11.24
CA PRO A 78 6.52 -6.67 12.42
C PRO A 78 7.05 -8.11 12.43
N ASP A 79 6.32 -9.06 11.84
CA ASP A 79 6.72 -10.48 11.79
C ASP A 79 7.88 -10.74 10.81
N SER A 80 8.19 -9.82 9.89
CA SER A 80 9.39 -9.87 9.06
C SER A 80 10.59 -9.13 9.68
N GLY A 81 10.47 -8.67 10.93
CA GLY A 81 11.49 -7.86 11.61
C GLY A 81 11.51 -6.40 11.18
N VAL A 82 10.52 -5.96 10.39
CA VAL A 82 10.37 -4.58 9.91
C VAL A 82 9.18 -3.93 10.62
N PRO A 83 9.41 -3.07 11.65
CA PRO A 83 8.31 -2.39 12.34
C PRO A 83 7.44 -1.59 11.38
N GLU A 84 8.07 -0.81 10.49
CA GLU A 84 7.44 -0.03 9.43
C GLU A 84 8.42 0.10 8.25
N ASP A 85 7.93 0.00 7.02
CA ASP A 85 8.72 0.10 5.80
C ASP A 85 8.44 1.44 5.09
N PRO A 86 9.48 2.24 4.75
CA PRO A 86 9.27 3.58 4.17
C PRO A 86 8.84 3.59 2.70
N ALA A 87 9.02 2.51 1.95
CA ALA A 87 8.59 2.41 0.55
C ALA A 87 8.39 0.95 0.12
N THR A 88 7.14 0.51 -0.02
CA THR A 88 6.83 -0.91 -0.22
C THR A 88 6.19 -1.17 -1.59
N GLY A 89 7.02 -1.44 -2.60
CA GLY A 89 6.55 -1.67 -3.97
C GLY A 89 5.55 -2.84 -4.11
N SER A 90 5.72 -3.91 -3.34
CA SER A 90 4.79 -5.05 -3.34
C SER A 90 3.43 -4.74 -2.71
N ALA A 91 3.39 -3.88 -1.68
CA ALA A 91 2.14 -3.40 -1.10
C ALA A 91 1.41 -2.46 -2.07
N ALA A 92 2.16 -1.55 -2.71
CA ALA A 92 1.65 -0.69 -3.78
C ALA A 92 1.08 -1.49 -4.97
N ALA A 93 1.72 -2.60 -5.36
CA ALA A 93 1.18 -3.49 -6.38
C ALA A 93 -0.15 -4.13 -5.95
N ALA A 94 -0.22 -4.66 -4.72
CA ALA A 94 -1.44 -5.25 -4.19
C ALA A 94 -2.57 -4.20 -4.08
N LEU A 95 -2.24 -2.97 -3.67
CA LEU A 95 -3.16 -1.82 -3.66
C LEU A 95 -3.70 -1.50 -5.06
N GLY A 96 -2.87 -1.53 -6.11
CA GLY A 96 -3.33 -1.33 -7.49
C GLY A 96 -4.39 -2.35 -7.92
N GLY A 97 -4.22 -3.61 -7.52
CA GLY A 97 -5.23 -4.66 -7.75
C GLY A 97 -6.54 -4.39 -7.02
N TYR A 98 -6.44 -3.99 -5.75
CA TYR A 98 -7.57 -3.62 -4.90
C TYR A 98 -8.37 -2.43 -5.45
N LEU A 99 -7.71 -1.32 -5.77
CA LEU A 99 -8.36 -0.12 -6.32
C LEU A 99 -8.93 -0.36 -7.72
N SER A 100 -8.23 -1.16 -8.54
CA SER A 100 -8.75 -1.60 -9.83
C SER A 100 -10.07 -2.37 -9.66
N ALA A 101 -10.14 -3.30 -8.70
CA ALA A 101 -11.38 -4.03 -8.45
C ALA A 101 -12.52 -3.09 -8.01
N ALA A 102 -12.22 -2.09 -7.18
CA ALA A 102 -13.18 -1.09 -6.71
C ALA A 102 -13.70 -0.14 -7.81
N ASP A 103 -12.88 0.18 -8.83
CA ASP A 103 -13.31 0.96 -10.00
C ASP A 103 -14.48 0.29 -10.76
N GLY A 104 -14.39 -1.04 -10.94
CA GLY A 104 -15.49 -1.85 -11.47
C GLY A 104 -15.76 -1.71 -12.98
N ALA A 105 -15.00 -0.91 -13.74
CA ALA A 105 -15.15 -0.84 -15.18
C ALA A 105 -14.77 -2.17 -15.87
N SER A 106 -15.34 -2.44 -17.05
CA SER A 106 -14.99 -3.63 -17.84
C SER A 106 -13.62 -3.51 -18.53
N GLU A 107 -13.32 -2.31 -19.02
CA GLU A 107 -12.09 -1.93 -19.73
C GLU A 107 -11.64 -0.58 -19.16
N ALA A 108 -10.40 -0.50 -18.66
CA ALA A 108 -9.83 0.73 -18.14
C ALA A 108 -8.30 0.66 -18.11
N SER A 109 -7.66 1.82 -18.14
CA SER A 109 -6.26 1.99 -17.74
C SER A 109 -6.25 3.01 -16.62
N LEU A 110 -5.83 2.57 -15.43
CA LEU A 110 -5.92 3.31 -14.18
C LEU A 110 -4.51 3.62 -13.68
N SER A 111 -4.35 4.76 -13.01
CA SER A 111 -3.08 5.20 -12.46
C SER A 111 -3.28 5.96 -11.15
N TRP A 112 -2.38 5.75 -10.20
CA TRP A 112 -2.32 6.45 -8.92
C TRP A 112 -0.88 6.80 -8.56
N THR A 113 -0.68 8.00 -8.03
CA THR A 113 0.54 8.41 -7.36
C THR A 113 0.36 8.23 -5.86
N VAL A 114 1.27 7.47 -5.25
CA VAL A 114 1.21 7.05 -3.86
C VAL A 114 2.39 7.62 -3.09
N GLU A 115 2.16 8.28 -1.96
CA GLU A 115 3.20 8.73 -1.04
C GLU A 115 3.28 7.83 0.19
N GLN A 116 4.51 7.47 0.60
CA GLN A 116 4.78 6.60 1.73
C GLN A 116 6.01 7.08 2.52
N GLY A 117 6.08 6.73 3.81
CA GLY A 117 7.27 6.91 4.64
C GLY A 117 7.48 8.33 5.15
N ILE A 118 6.48 9.21 5.02
CA ILE A 118 6.52 10.61 5.47
C ILE A 118 6.69 10.66 7.00
N GLU A 119 5.92 9.87 7.75
CA GLU A 119 5.98 9.79 9.21
C GLU A 119 7.33 9.27 9.73
N MET A 120 8.05 8.51 8.90
CA MET A 120 9.39 8.01 9.20
C MET A 120 10.50 8.99 8.80
N GLY A 121 10.17 10.14 8.21
CA GLY A 121 11.14 11.08 7.65
C GLY A 121 11.87 10.54 6.42
N ARG A 122 11.29 9.56 5.72
CA ARG A 122 11.85 8.90 4.53
C ARG A 122 10.82 8.93 3.37
N PRO A 123 10.38 10.12 2.95
CA PRO A 123 9.31 10.27 1.98
C PRO A 123 9.69 9.63 0.65
N SER A 124 8.77 8.84 0.10
CA SER A 124 8.92 8.14 -1.16
C SER A 124 7.65 8.25 -1.99
N ILE A 125 7.81 8.41 -3.31
CA ILE A 125 6.71 8.43 -4.28
C ILE A 125 6.76 7.16 -5.13
N LEU A 126 5.63 6.46 -5.18
CA LEU A 126 5.40 5.26 -5.98
C LEU A 126 4.31 5.58 -7.01
N HIS A 127 4.52 5.17 -8.25
CA HIS A 127 3.51 5.24 -9.30
C HIS A 127 2.93 3.84 -9.50
N VAL A 128 1.63 3.71 -9.34
CA VAL A 128 0.89 2.46 -9.50
C VAL A 128 -0.02 2.58 -10.70
N GLU A 129 0.04 1.61 -11.60
CA GLU A 129 -0.84 1.55 -12.75
C GLU A 129 -1.49 0.18 -12.84
N ALA A 130 -2.74 0.14 -13.30
CA ALA A 130 -3.50 -1.11 -13.49
C ALA A 130 -4.30 -1.08 -14.81
N ASP A 131 -4.21 -2.15 -15.59
CA ASP A 131 -5.04 -2.34 -16.79
C ASP A 131 -6.16 -3.32 -16.50
N ARG A 132 -7.39 -2.96 -16.85
CA ARG A 132 -8.58 -3.81 -16.76
C ARG A 132 -9.00 -4.27 -18.15
N ARG A 133 -9.28 -5.57 -18.27
CA ARG A 133 -9.85 -6.19 -19.48
C ARG A 133 -10.88 -7.24 -19.08
N HIS A 134 -12.00 -7.28 -19.79
CA HIS A 134 -13.10 -8.22 -19.53
C HIS A 134 -13.57 -8.22 -18.06
N GLY A 135 -13.56 -7.06 -17.41
CA GLY A 135 -13.99 -6.91 -16.01
C GLY A 135 -12.98 -7.37 -14.95
N ALA A 136 -11.77 -7.78 -15.35
CA ALA A 136 -10.71 -8.20 -14.45
C ALA A 136 -9.43 -7.37 -14.62
N THR A 137 -8.66 -7.23 -13.54
CA THR A 137 -7.31 -6.67 -13.60
C THR A 137 -6.41 -7.62 -14.39
N SER A 138 -5.87 -7.15 -15.50
CA SER A 138 -5.04 -7.91 -16.43
C SER A 138 -3.54 -7.70 -16.20
N ALA A 139 -3.15 -6.51 -15.71
CA ALA A 139 -1.77 -6.16 -15.41
C ALA A 139 -1.71 -5.08 -14.33
N ILE A 140 -0.66 -5.14 -13.51
CA ILE A 140 -0.30 -4.12 -12.53
C ILE A 140 1.18 -3.80 -12.73
N ARG A 141 1.53 -2.51 -12.71
CA ARG A 141 2.91 -2.03 -12.76
C ARG A 141 3.14 -1.05 -11.61
N VAL A 142 4.31 -1.14 -11.00
CA VAL A 142 4.76 -0.20 -9.99
C VAL A 142 6.10 0.39 -10.44
N GLY A 143 6.17 1.71 -10.43
CA GLY A 143 7.35 2.48 -10.78
C GLY A 143 7.69 3.51 -9.71
N GLY A 144 8.88 4.08 -9.82
CA GLY A 144 9.36 5.11 -8.92
C GLY A 144 10.76 5.56 -9.33
N SER A 145 11.17 6.72 -8.84
CA SER A 145 12.53 7.22 -9.05
C SER A 145 13.48 6.68 -7.97
N ALA A 146 14.75 6.47 -8.33
CA ALA A 146 15.79 6.08 -7.39
C ALA A 146 17.03 6.96 -7.56
N VAL A 147 17.72 7.22 -6.45
CA VAL A 147 18.98 7.98 -6.43
C VAL A 147 20.09 7.08 -5.91
N ARG A 148 21.22 7.04 -6.62
CA ARG A 148 22.39 6.27 -6.18
C ARG A 148 23.06 6.97 -5.00
N VAL A 149 22.96 6.38 -3.81
CA VAL A 149 23.59 6.90 -2.57
C VAL A 149 25.06 6.50 -2.46
N SER A 150 25.39 5.25 -2.78
CA SER A 150 26.76 4.72 -2.65
C SER A 150 27.07 3.69 -3.73
N ARG A 151 28.37 3.49 -4.00
CA ARG A 151 28.88 2.44 -4.88
C ARG A 151 30.19 1.91 -4.31
N GLY A 152 30.38 0.59 -4.36
CA GLY A 152 31.60 -0.08 -3.91
C GLY A 152 31.80 -1.43 -4.57
N THR A 153 32.77 -2.19 -4.07
CA THR A 153 33.10 -3.57 -4.49
C THR A 153 33.17 -4.49 -3.27
N MET A 154 32.86 -5.77 -3.44
CA MET A 154 32.93 -6.80 -2.39
C MET A 154 33.84 -7.93 -2.88
N GLU A 155 34.83 -8.31 -2.09
CA GLU A 155 35.61 -9.52 -2.32
C GLU A 155 34.82 -10.72 -1.81
N VAL A 156 34.66 -11.75 -2.65
CA VAL A 156 33.95 -12.98 -2.29
C VAL A 156 34.99 -14.04 -1.94
N PRO A 157 34.85 -14.79 -0.83
CA PRO A 157 35.80 -15.84 -0.47
C PRO A 157 35.95 -16.88 -1.58
N SER A 158 37.18 -17.35 -1.79
CA SER A 158 37.53 -18.46 -2.70
C SER A 158 37.11 -19.81 -2.15
#